data_AF-A0A2N3AU29-F1
#
_entry.id   AF-A0A2N3AU29-F1
#
_cell.length_a   1.000
_cell.length_b   1.000
_cell.length_c   1.000
_cell.angle_alpha   90.00
_cell.angle_beta   90.00
_cell.angle_gamma   90.00
#
_symmetry.space_group_name_H-M   'P 1'
#
loop_
_entity.id
_entity.type
_entity.pdbx_description
1 polymer ?
#
loop_
_entity_poly.entity_id
_entity_poly.type
_entity_poly.pdbx_seq_one_letter_code
_entity_poly.pdbx_strand_id
1 'polypeptide(L)'
;MKRLHVVLVLVAMLSFGFVLPAPAQEETAPALPPQVLSPGISVDELTLRLIPLTQEELAAAAAEWLAIVKAKTQEVVDAQIAVAALEGEAADAARERVAALALERKSLFDNYSTVLDSWGKKGGDAAAIGAFRAYRSAIVAEETRTADAETLAKQVLAWATAREGGVQLLIDVGVIAASLLGLLLVARMFRRFVFRVAGRARNLSKLLQVFIA
;
A
#
# COMPACT_ATOMS: atom_id res chain seq x y z
N MET A 1 6.16 -34.59 88.95
CA MET A 1 5.80 -35.64 87.97
C MET A 1 5.50 -34.99 86.63
N LYS A 2 6.19 -35.45 85.57
CA LYS A 2 5.91 -35.26 84.12
C LYS A 2 5.96 -33.80 83.58
N ARG A 3 7.13 -33.36 83.05
CA ARG A 3 7.52 -33.35 81.61
C ARG A 3 6.96 -32.09 80.90
N LEU A 4 7.71 -30.99 80.74
CA LEU A 4 8.80 -30.72 79.77
C LEU A 4 8.40 -31.01 78.32
N HIS A 5 8.74 -30.08 77.41
CA HIS A 5 8.50 -30.00 75.96
C HIS A 5 7.18 -29.33 75.55
N VAL A 6 7.17 -27.98 75.46
CA VAL A 6 7.06 -27.22 74.20
C VAL A 6 7.47 -25.77 74.53
N VAL A 7 8.78 -25.57 74.69
CA VAL A 7 9.41 -24.29 74.38
C VAL A 7 9.62 -24.30 72.86
N LEU A 8 9.52 -23.15 72.22
CA LEU A 8 10.08 -22.86 70.89
C LEU A 8 9.20 -23.18 69.66
N VAL A 9 8.14 -22.40 69.41
CA VAL A 9 7.76 -22.04 68.02
C VAL A 9 7.27 -20.59 67.98
N LEU A 10 8.19 -19.73 67.54
CA LEU A 10 7.96 -18.55 66.69
C LEU A 10 7.11 -17.39 67.26
N VAL A 11 7.77 -16.55 68.04
CA VAL A 11 7.69 -15.09 67.90
C VAL A 11 8.03 -14.75 66.43
N ALA A 12 7.03 -14.68 65.56
CA ALA A 12 7.16 -14.17 64.19
C ALA A 12 5.79 -13.77 63.60
N MET A 13 5.10 -12.81 64.20
CA MET A 13 3.96 -12.14 63.55
C MET A 13 3.93 -10.63 63.86
N LEU A 14 5.08 -9.97 63.72
CA LEU A 14 5.19 -8.50 63.83
C LEU A 14 6.09 -7.95 62.72
N SER A 15 5.71 -8.21 61.47
CA SER A 15 6.31 -7.58 60.29
C SER A 15 5.45 -7.82 59.05
N PHE A 16 4.13 -7.66 59.15
CA PHE A 16 3.32 -7.42 57.95
C PHE A 16 3.35 -5.91 57.70
N GLY A 17 4.37 -5.48 56.94
CA GLY A 17 4.44 -4.12 56.44
C GLY A 17 3.17 -3.82 55.66
N PHE A 18 2.36 -2.91 56.20
CA PHE A 18 1.27 -2.29 55.46
C PHE A 18 1.92 -1.44 54.36
N VAL A 19 2.13 -2.06 53.19
CA VAL A 19 2.50 -1.36 51.97
C VAL A 19 1.26 -0.56 51.57
N LEU A 20 1.31 0.75 51.82
CA LEU A 20 0.40 1.69 51.20
C LEU A 20 0.45 1.46 49.67
N PRO A 21 -0.68 1.22 48.99
CA PRO A 21 -0.68 1.23 47.54
C PRO A 21 -0.24 2.63 47.12
N ALA A 22 0.90 2.72 46.42
CA ALA A 22 1.29 3.95 45.77
C ALA A 22 0.13 4.42 44.88
N PRO A 23 -0.19 5.73 44.84
CA PRO A 23 -1.17 6.21 43.87
C PRO A 23 -0.69 5.75 42.49
N ALA A 24 -1.55 5.05 41.76
CA ALA A 24 -1.31 4.76 40.36
C ALA A 24 -1.03 6.11 39.68
N GLN A 25 0.21 6.32 39.28
CA GLN A 25 0.51 7.39 38.34
C GLN A 25 -0.25 7.01 37.09
N GLU A 26 -1.37 7.71 36.81
CA GLU A 26 -1.92 7.78 35.46
C GLU A 26 -0.79 8.32 34.60
N GLU A 27 -0.06 7.41 33.96
CA GLU A 27 0.94 7.70 32.95
C GLU A 27 0.20 8.44 31.84
N THR A 28 0.17 9.75 31.95
CA THR A 28 -0.64 10.62 31.10
C THR A 28 -0.03 10.50 29.72
N ALA A 29 -0.75 9.92 28.77
CA ALA A 29 -0.27 9.71 27.43
C ALA A 29 0.29 11.03 26.86
N PRO A 30 1.41 11.00 26.11
CA PRO A 30 2.01 12.20 25.55
C PRO A 30 0.99 13.03 24.79
N ALA A 31 0.90 14.33 25.08
CA ALA A 31 -0.09 15.20 24.44
C ALA A 31 0.28 15.44 22.97
N LEU A 32 -0.44 14.78 22.05
CA LEU A 32 -0.21 14.92 20.61
C LEU A 32 -0.97 16.11 20.02
N PRO A 33 -0.35 16.89 19.11
CA PRO A 33 -1.08 17.89 18.34
C PRO A 33 -2.13 17.19 17.46
N PRO A 34 -3.41 17.62 17.48
CA PRO A 34 -4.49 16.92 16.77
C PRO A 34 -4.30 16.91 15.25
N GLN A 35 -3.52 17.84 14.71
CA GLN A 35 -3.22 17.90 13.28
C GLN A 35 -2.32 16.75 12.83
N VAL A 36 -1.48 16.19 13.71
CA VAL A 36 -0.61 15.04 13.41
C VAL A 36 -1.42 13.77 13.19
N LEU A 37 -2.64 13.70 13.75
CA LEU A 37 -3.55 12.56 13.67
C LEU A 37 -4.69 12.77 12.66
N SER A 38 -4.65 13.86 11.90
CA SER A 38 -5.71 14.17 10.93
C SER A 38 -5.65 13.19 9.75
N PRO A 39 -6.71 12.39 9.46
CA PRO A 39 -6.66 11.38 8.40
C PRO A 39 -6.40 11.94 7.00
N GLY A 40 -6.81 13.20 6.76
CA GLY A 40 -6.61 13.89 5.48
C GLY A 40 -5.27 14.63 5.35
N ILE A 41 -4.34 14.49 6.30
CA ILE A 41 -3.03 15.15 6.22
C ILE A 41 -2.20 14.55 5.09
N SER A 42 -1.51 15.40 4.32
CA SER A 42 -0.56 14.93 3.32
C SER A 42 0.71 14.38 3.97
N VAL A 43 1.36 13.42 3.31
CA VAL A 43 2.63 12.84 3.80
C VAL A 43 3.70 13.91 4.00
N ASP A 44 3.77 14.90 3.11
CA ASP A 44 4.74 15.99 3.18
C ASP A 44 4.49 16.89 4.39
N GLU A 45 3.24 17.30 4.61
CA GLU A 45 2.86 18.10 5.78
C GLU A 45 3.09 17.33 7.07
N LEU A 46 2.70 16.05 7.11
CA LEU A 46 2.94 15.19 8.27
C LEU A 46 4.43 15.14 8.58
N THR A 47 5.28 14.90 7.58
CA THR A 47 6.75 14.84 7.75
C THR A 47 7.30 16.07 8.45
N LEU A 48 6.84 17.27 8.08
CA LEU A 48 7.24 18.52 8.72
C LEU A 48 6.76 18.60 10.18
N ARG A 49 5.52 18.18 10.45
CA ARG A 49 4.94 18.17 11.80
C ARG A 49 5.55 17.12 12.73
N LEU A 50 6.22 16.10 12.20
CA LEU A 50 6.94 15.10 13.00
C LEU A 50 8.33 15.59 13.45
N ILE A 51 8.85 16.69 12.89
CA ILE A 51 10.17 17.25 13.24
C ILE A 51 10.28 17.63 14.72
N PRO A 52 9.31 18.31 15.35
CA PRO A 52 9.42 18.66 16.78
C PRO A 52 9.16 17.49 17.74
N LEU A 53 8.49 16.42 17.30
CA LEU A 53 8.04 15.35 18.19
C LEU A 53 9.19 14.53 18.78
N THR A 54 9.06 14.17 20.05
CA THR A 54 9.95 13.29 20.80
C THR A 54 9.72 11.81 20.46
N GLN A 55 10.60 10.94 20.94
CA GLN A 55 10.44 9.49 20.78
C GLN A 55 9.14 8.96 21.40
N GLU A 56 8.78 9.45 22.58
CA GLU A 56 7.58 9.04 23.31
C GLU A 56 6.31 9.49 22.58
N GLU A 57 6.30 10.74 22.11
CA GLU A 57 5.20 11.25 21.28
C GLU A 57 5.09 10.51 19.95
N LEU A 58 6.22 10.14 19.31
CA LEU A 58 6.17 9.34 18.08
C LEU A 58 5.68 7.91 18.32
N ALA A 59 5.96 7.32 19.48
CA ALA A 59 5.39 6.03 19.87
C ALA A 59 3.87 6.13 20.08
N ALA A 60 3.40 7.17 20.76
CA ALA A 60 1.98 7.45 20.93
C ALA A 60 1.30 7.70 19.57
N ALA A 61 1.91 8.50 18.71
CA ALA A 61 1.39 8.75 17.36
C ALA A 61 1.32 7.46 16.53
N ALA A 62 2.31 6.57 16.64
CA ALA A 62 2.27 5.26 15.96
C ALA A 62 1.08 4.41 16.43
N ALA A 63 0.76 4.42 17.72
CA ALA A 63 -0.41 3.71 18.27
C ALA A 63 -1.74 4.29 17.75
N GLU A 64 -1.87 5.61 17.69
CA GLU A 64 -3.06 6.27 17.14
C GLU A 64 -3.23 6.02 15.64
N TRP A 65 -2.15 6.16 14.87
CA TRP A 65 -2.16 5.84 13.43
C TRP A 65 -2.48 4.36 13.18
N LEU A 66 -2.02 3.45 14.03
CA LEU A 66 -2.41 2.04 13.99
C LEU A 66 -3.93 1.87 14.18
N ALA A 67 -4.54 2.60 15.10
CA ALA A 67 -6.00 2.57 15.30
C ALA A 67 -6.76 3.13 14.08
N ILE A 68 -6.26 4.21 13.47
CA ILE A 68 -6.84 4.81 12.26
C ILE A 68 -6.81 3.83 11.09
N VAL A 69 -5.66 3.19 10.82
CA VAL A 69 -5.56 2.21 9.71
C VAL A 69 -6.40 0.96 9.97
N LYS A 70 -6.53 0.53 11.24
CA LYS A 70 -7.43 -0.55 11.65
C LYS A 70 -8.88 -0.23 11.32
N ALA A 71 -9.37 0.94 11.73
CA ALA A 71 -10.73 1.37 11.47
C ALA A 71 -11.03 1.45 9.97
N LYS A 72 -10.13 2.04 9.18
CA LYS A 72 -10.30 2.11 7.72
C LYS A 72 -10.22 0.73 7.05
N THR A 73 -9.38 -0.18 7.56
CA THR A 73 -9.33 -1.56 7.08
C THR A 73 -10.67 -2.27 7.31
N GLN A 74 -11.27 -2.10 8.49
CA GLN A 74 -12.60 -2.63 8.79
C GLN A 74 -13.64 -2.07 7.83
N GLU A 75 -13.63 -0.76 7.56
CA GLU A 75 -14.57 -0.13 6.62
C GLU A 75 -14.46 -0.71 5.19
N VAL A 76 -13.23 -0.98 4.71
CA VAL A 76 -13.01 -1.66 3.42
C VAL A 76 -13.58 -3.08 3.44
N VAL A 77 -13.32 -3.84 4.50
CA VAL A 77 -13.82 -5.22 4.63
C VAL A 77 -15.34 -5.25 4.68
N ASP A 78 -15.96 -4.38 5.48
CA ASP A 78 -17.42 -4.27 5.59
C ASP A 78 -18.04 -3.93 4.23
N ALA A 79 -17.43 -3.02 3.49
CA ALA A 79 -17.87 -2.66 2.14
C ALA A 79 -17.71 -3.84 1.14
N GLN A 80 -16.63 -4.60 1.22
CA GLN A 80 -16.42 -5.81 0.39
C GLN A 80 -17.47 -6.89 0.69
N ILE A 81 -17.79 -7.12 1.96
CA ILE A 81 -18.84 -8.06 2.38
C ILE A 81 -20.20 -7.60 1.85
N ALA A 82 -20.49 -6.29 1.91
CA ALA A 82 -21.73 -5.73 1.39
C ALA A 82 -21.87 -5.91 -0.13
N VAL A 83 -20.77 -5.75 -0.90
CA VAL A 83 -20.76 -6.00 -2.35
C VAL A 83 -21.16 -7.44 -2.68
N ALA A 84 -20.76 -8.42 -1.86
CA ALA A 84 -21.07 -9.83 -2.10
C ALA A 84 -22.57 -10.17 -2.02
N ALA A 85 -23.39 -9.28 -1.46
CA ALA A 85 -24.85 -9.42 -1.37
C ALA A 85 -25.62 -8.66 -2.47
N LEU A 86 -24.92 -7.95 -3.36
CA LEU A 86 -25.50 -7.08 -4.40
C LEU A 86 -25.28 -7.66 -5.80
N GLU A 87 -26.20 -7.36 -6.71
CA GLU A 87 -26.15 -7.78 -8.12
C GLU A 87 -26.44 -6.58 -9.06
N GLY A 88 -25.96 -6.66 -10.30
CA GLY A 88 -26.16 -5.62 -11.33
C GLY A 88 -25.52 -4.27 -10.99
N GLU A 89 -26.10 -3.17 -11.48
CA GLU A 89 -25.59 -1.79 -11.33
C GLU A 89 -25.31 -1.39 -9.87
N ALA A 90 -26.10 -1.89 -8.91
CA ALA A 90 -25.86 -1.65 -7.49
C ALA A 90 -24.55 -2.27 -6.98
N ALA A 91 -24.16 -3.42 -7.54
CA ALA A 91 -22.88 -4.05 -7.23
C ALA A 91 -21.71 -3.26 -7.84
N ASP A 92 -21.87 -2.71 -9.04
CA ASP A 92 -20.82 -1.93 -9.70
C ASP A 92 -20.51 -0.63 -8.95
N ALA A 93 -21.54 0.15 -8.59
CA ALA A 93 -21.37 1.34 -7.76
C ALA A 93 -20.73 1.03 -6.38
N ALA A 94 -21.09 -0.12 -5.80
CA ALA A 94 -20.51 -0.57 -4.54
C ALA A 94 -19.03 -1.00 -4.69
N ARG A 95 -18.65 -1.62 -5.81
CA ARG A 95 -17.23 -1.94 -6.13
C ARG A 95 -16.39 -0.68 -6.31
N GLU A 96 -16.91 0.35 -6.96
CA GLU A 96 -16.23 1.66 -7.08
C GLU A 96 -15.99 2.29 -5.69
N ARG A 97 -16.99 2.19 -4.80
CA ARG A 97 -16.84 2.65 -3.41
C ARG A 97 -15.76 1.87 -2.66
N VAL A 98 -15.70 0.55 -2.80
CA VAL A 98 -14.63 -0.27 -2.22
C VAL A 98 -13.26 0.18 -2.74
N ALA A 99 -13.14 0.46 -4.04
CA ALA A 99 -11.89 0.93 -4.63
C ALA A 99 -11.46 2.30 -4.06
N ALA A 100 -12.40 3.24 -3.89
CA ALA A 100 -12.12 4.54 -3.27
C ALA A 100 -11.65 4.39 -1.81
N LEU A 101 -12.33 3.56 -1.01
CA LEU A 101 -11.94 3.29 0.37
C LEU A 101 -10.56 2.61 0.47
N ALA A 102 -10.23 1.72 -0.47
CA ALA A 102 -8.92 1.09 -0.52
C ALA A 102 -7.80 2.09 -0.83
N LEU A 103 -8.05 3.09 -1.68
CA LEU A 103 -7.11 4.19 -1.95
C LEU A 103 -6.91 5.09 -0.73
N GLU A 104 -7.99 5.44 -0.03
CA GLU A 104 -7.90 6.17 1.24
C GLU A 104 -7.07 5.40 2.25
N ARG A 105 -7.37 4.11 2.45
CA ARG A 105 -6.62 3.21 3.34
C ARG A 105 -5.14 3.19 3.02
N LYS A 106 -4.77 3.13 1.74
CA LYS A 106 -3.36 3.19 1.31
C LYS A 106 -2.70 4.50 1.79
N SER A 107 -3.34 5.64 1.59
CA SER A 107 -2.78 6.93 2.06
C SER A 107 -2.58 6.97 3.58
N LEU A 108 -3.48 6.37 4.36
CA LEU A 108 -3.33 6.25 5.81
C LEU A 108 -2.16 5.34 6.20
N PHE A 109 -1.94 4.23 5.46
CA PHE A 109 -0.76 3.39 5.67
C PHE A 109 0.55 4.08 5.29
N ASP A 110 0.52 4.94 4.27
CA ASP A 110 1.67 5.76 3.86
C ASP A 110 2.02 6.74 5.02
N ASN A 111 1.02 7.42 5.58
CA ASN A 111 1.18 8.30 6.76
C ASN A 111 1.69 7.54 8.01
N TYR A 112 1.09 6.39 8.33
CA TYR A 112 1.54 5.52 9.42
C TYR A 112 2.99 5.10 9.26
N SER A 113 3.40 4.74 8.04
CA SER A 113 4.80 4.37 7.75
C SER A 113 5.77 5.53 7.97
N THR A 114 5.38 6.74 7.58
CA THR A 114 6.15 7.96 7.85
C THR A 114 6.35 8.21 9.35
N VAL A 115 5.33 7.96 10.17
CA VAL A 115 5.46 8.06 11.64
C VAL A 115 6.46 7.04 12.18
N LEU A 116 6.37 5.77 11.76
CA LEU A 116 7.31 4.73 12.18
C LEU A 116 8.75 5.00 11.73
N ASP A 117 8.93 5.59 10.55
CA ASP A 117 10.25 5.97 10.04
C ASP A 117 10.83 7.15 10.83
N SER A 118 10.02 8.16 11.15
CA SER A 118 10.44 9.26 12.03
C SER A 118 10.80 8.73 13.42
N TRP A 119 9.99 7.82 13.97
CA TRP A 119 10.25 7.21 15.27
C TRP A 119 11.59 6.48 15.30
N GLY A 120 11.87 5.66 14.28
CA GLY A 120 13.15 4.96 14.14
C GLY A 120 14.34 5.92 14.01
N LYS A 121 14.21 6.99 13.22
CA LYS A 121 15.26 8.02 13.06
C LYS A 121 15.59 8.75 14.37
N LYS A 122 14.64 8.83 15.29
CA LYS A 122 14.80 9.49 16.59
C LYS A 122 15.17 8.53 17.73
N GLY A 123 15.67 7.34 17.40
CA GLY A 123 16.13 6.38 18.41
C GLY A 123 15.01 5.54 19.04
N GLY A 124 13.85 5.46 18.38
CA GLY A 124 12.76 4.55 18.74
C GLY A 124 13.23 3.11 18.94
N ASP A 125 12.58 2.38 19.85
CA ASP A 125 12.90 0.97 20.07
C ASP A 125 12.60 0.16 18.80
N ALA A 126 13.64 -0.48 18.25
CA ALA A 126 13.55 -1.24 17.02
C ALA A 126 12.62 -2.46 17.16
N ALA A 127 12.52 -3.06 18.35
CA ALA A 127 11.63 -4.18 18.60
C ALA A 127 10.16 -3.73 18.59
N ALA A 128 9.82 -2.65 19.31
CA ALA A 128 8.50 -2.05 19.29
C ALA A 128 8.09 -1.61 17.88
N ILE A 129 8.93 -0.84 17.17
CA ILE A 129 8.70 -0.46 15.77
C ILE A 129 8.51 -1.70 14.90
N GLY A 130 9.30 -2.75 15.13
CA GLY A 130 9.18 -4.04 14.46
C GLY A 130 7.79 -4.66 14.60
N ALA A 131 7.19 -4.64 15.79
CA ALA A 131 5.83 -5.13 16.03
C ALA A 131 4.78 -4.31 15.25
N PHE A 132 4.91 -2.98 15.23
CA PHE A 132 4.04 -2.09 14.45
C PHE A 132 4.15 -2.35 12.94
N ARG A 133 5.37 -2.59 12.43
CA ARG A 133 5.60 -2.97 11.02
C ARG A 133 5.09 -4.37 10.70
N ALA A 134 5.24 -5.31 11.64
CA ALA A 134 4.76 -6.68 11.51
C ALA A 134 3.23 -6.70 11.35
N TYR A 135 2.51 -5.87 12.11
CA TYR A 135 1.06 -5.71 11.93
C TYR A 135 0.68 -5.27 10.52
N ARG A 136 1.35 -4.25 9.98
CA ARG A 136 1.15 -3.79 8.59
C ARG A 136 1.39 -4.92 7.60
N SER A 137 2.50 -5.65 7.74
CA SER A 137 2.79 -6.77 6.85
C SER A 137 1.81 -7.93 7.01
N ALA A 138 1.27 -8.14 8.22
CA ALA A 138 0.26 -9.15 8.47
C ALA A 138 -1.06 -8.79 7.78
N ILE A 139 -1.54 -7.54 7.84
CA ILE A 139 -2.73 -7.14 7.07
C ILE A 139 -2.54 -7.39 5.57
N VAL A 140 -1.40 -6.96 5.01
CA VAL A 140 -1.13 -7.13 3.57
C VAL A 140 -1.01 -8.63 3.23
N ALA A 141 -0.42 -9.44 4.11
CA ALA A 141 -0.29 -10.88 3.92
C ALA A 141 -1.60 -11.64 4.10
N GLU A 142 -2.43 -11.27 5.08
CA GLU A 142 -3.75 -11.85 5.35
C GLU A 142 -4.71 -11.48 4.22
N GLU A 143 -4.72 -10.23 3.74
CA GLU A 143 -5.48 -9.84 2.54
C GLU A 143 -5.00 -10.59 1.30
N THR A 144 -3.70 -10.85 1.13
CA THR A 144 -3.20 -11.66 0.00
C THR A 144 -3.55 -13.14 0.17
N ARG A 145 -3.83 -13.60 1.38
CA ARG A 145 -4.21 -14.98 1.70
C ARG A 145 -5.73 -15.21 1.65
N THR A 146 -6.52 -14.18 1.93
CA THR A 146 -8.00 -14.18 1.83
C THR A 146 -8.47 -13.69 0.46
N ALA A 147 -7.69 -12.86 -0.24
CA ALA A 147 -7.77 -12.69 -1.69
C ALA A 147 -7.20 -13.95 -2.33
N ASP A 148 -7.97 -15.02 -2.15
CA ASP A 148 -7.79 -16.38 -2.60
C ASP A 148 -7.03 -16.39 -3.93
N ALA A 149 -5.70 -16.50 -3.84
CA ALA A 149 -4.80 -16.31 -4.98
C ALA A 149 -5.09 -17.35 -6.06
N GLU A 150 -5.65 -18.49 -5.64
CA GLU A 150 -6.19 -19.51 -6.52
C GLU A 150 -7.47 -19.04 -7.22
N THR A 151 -8.40 -18.39 -6.53
CA THR A 151 -9.60 -17.78 -7.14
C THR A 151 -9.27 -16.61 -8.07
N LEU A 152 -8.33 -15.74 -7.70
CA LEU A 152 -7.82 -14.69 -8.58
C LEU A 152 -7.10 -15.28 -9.80
N ALA A 153 -6.26 -16.30 -9.61
CA ALA A 153 -5.63 -17.00 -10.72
C ALA A 153 -6.67 -17.68 -11.62
N LYS A 154 -7.71 -18.31 -11.05
CA LYS A 154 -8.82 -18.91 -11.79
C LYS A 154 -9.64 -17.87 -12.54
N GLN A 155 -9.92 -16.70 -11.97
CA GLN A 155 -10.61 -15.61 -12.66
C GLN A 155 -9.78 -15.04 -13.80
N VAL A 156 -8.48 -14.81 -13.58
CA VAL A 156 -7.56 -14.38 -14.64
C VAL A 156 -7.44 -15.43 -15.72
N LEU A 157 -7.34 -16.73 -15.37
CA LEU A 157 -7.26 -17.83 -16.33
C LEU A 157 -8.56 -18.00 -17.10
N ALA A 158 -9.70 -17.87 -16.43
CA ALA A 158 -11.03 -17.92 -17.05
C ALA A 158 -11.25 -16.74 -17.99
N TRP A 159 -10.88 -15.52 -17.60
CA TRP A 159 -10.89 -14.36 -18.50
C TRP A 159 -9.91 -14.53 -19.67
N ALA A 160 -8.68 -15.01 -19.41
CA ALA A 160 -7.66 -15.21 -20.42
C ALA A 160 -8.05 -16.24 -21.48
N THR A 161 -8.84 -17.25 -21.09
CA THR A 161 -9.35 -18.31 -21.98
C THR A 161 -10.77 -18.05 -22.48
N ALA A 162 -11.48 -17.06 -21.95
CA ALA A 162 -12.82 -16.68 -22.39
C ALA A 162 -12.79 -16.18 -23.84
N ARG A 163 -13.76 -16.64 -24.63
CA ARG A 163 -13.88 -16.36 -26.07
C ARG A 163 -14.08 -14.87 -26.38
N GLU A 164 -14.72 -14.15 -25.46
CA GLU A 164 -15.02 -12.71 -25.53
C GLU A 164 -14.00 -11.87 -24.70
N GLY A 165 -13.03 -12.52 -24.04
CA GLY A 165 -12.09 -11.90 -23.11
C GLY A 165 -10.65 -11.86 -23.65
N GLY A 166 -9.72 -12.49 -22.93
CA GLY A 166 -8.29 -12.42 -23.24
C GLY A 166 -7.89 -12.99 -24.61
N VAL A 167 -8.66 -13.92 -25.17
CA VAL A 167 -8.43 -14.42 -26.54
C VAL A 167 -8.75 -13.36 -27.59
N GLN A 168 -9.84 -12.61 -27.40
CA GLN A 168 -10.22 -11.52 -28.30
C GLN A 168 -9.15 -10.42 -28.28
N LEU A 169 -8.66 -10.08 -27.09
CA LEU A 169 -7.57 -9.12 -26.92
C LEU A 169 -6.28 -9.55 -27.64
N LEU A 170 -5.93 -10.84 -27.60
CA LEU A 170 -4.79 -11.38 -28.36
C LEU A 170 -4.97 -11.20 -29.87
N ILE A 171 -6.19 -11.47 -30.37
CA ILE A 171 -6.53 -11.30 -31.80
C ILE A 171 -6.46 -9.82 -32.18
N ASP A 172 -7.04 -8.92 -31.38
CA ASP A 172 -7.04 -7.47 -31.65
C ASP A 172 -5.62 -6.90 -31.69
N VAL A 173 -4.79 -7.26 -30.71
CA VAL A 173 -3.36 -6.89 -30.70
C VAL A 173 -2.65 -7.45 -31.92
N GLY A 174 -2.95 -8.69 -32.32
CA GLY A 174 -2.43 -9.32 -33.52
C GLY A 174 -2.80 -8.55 -34.80
N VAL A 175 -4.05 -8.11 -34.93
CA VAL A 175 -4.54 -7.32 -36.08
C VAL A 175 -3.83 -5.96 -36.13
N ILE A 176 -3.66 -5.29 -34.99
CA ILE A 176 -2.93 -4.02 -34.91
C ILE A 176 -1.48 -4.22 -35.36
N ALA A 177 -0.80 -5.25 -34.85
CA ALA A 177 0.58 -5.57 -35.23
C ALA A 177 0.70 -5.90 -36.73
N ALA A 178 -0.22 -6.69 -37.28
CA ALA A 178 -0.29 -7.02 -38.70
C ALA A 178 -0.51 -5.77 -39.56
N SER A 179 -1.39 -4.87 -39.13
CA SER A 179 -1.68 -3.60 -39.79
C SER A 179 -0.44 -2.69 -39.83
N LEU A 180 0.28 -2.57 -38.71
CA LEU A 180 1.54 -1.83 -38.63
C LEU A 180 2.62 -2.43 -39.54
N LEU A 181 2.77 -3.76 -39.56
CA LEU A 181 3.69 -4.44 -40.46
C LEU A 181 3.33 -4.21 -41.94
N GLY A 182 2.04 -4.26 -42.27
CA GLY A 182 1.53 -3.94 -43.60
C GLY A 182 1.93 -2.52 -44.03
N LEU A 183 1.70 -1.53 -43.16
CA LEU A 183 2.10 -0.14 -43.40
C LEU A 183 3.61 0.01 -43.58
N LEU A 184 4.42 -0.68 -42.76
CA LEU A 184 5.88 -0.67 -42.89
C LEU A 184 6.34 -1.30 -44.21
N LEU A 185 5.69 -2.36 -44.67
CA LEU A 185 5.98 -2.98 -45.97
C LEU A 185 5.70 -2.00 -47.12
N VAL A 186 4.54 -1.34 -47.08
CA VAL A 186 4.14 -0.33 -48.06
C VAL A 186 5.15 0.83 -48.06
N ALA A 187 5.48 1.37 -46.90
CA ALA A 187 6.48 2.44 -46.76
C ALA A 187 7.85 2.02 -47.33
N ARG A 188 8.27 0.78 -47.10
CA ARG A 188 9.52 0.23 -47.65
C ARG A 188 9.50 0.10 -49.17
N MET A 189 8.35 -0.23 -49.76
CA MET A 189 8.17 -0.32 -51.21
C MET A 189 8.22 1.07 -51.86
N PHE A 190 7.54 2.06 -51.28
CA PHE A 190 7.63 3.46 -51.71
C PHE A 190 9.07 3.98 -51.63
N ARG A 191 9.78 3.69 -50.53
CA ARG A 191 11.19 4.08 -50.38
C ARG A 191 12.06 3.54 -51.52
N ARG A 192 11.88 2.28 -51.93
CA ARG A 192 12.62 1.70 -53.08
C ARG A 192 12.25 2.34 -54.41
N PHE A 193 11.00 2.71 -54.62
CA PHE A 193 10.56 3.39 -55.84
C PHE A 193 11.13 4.81 -55.95
N VAL A 194 11.11 5.58 -54.86
CA VAL A 194 11.66 6.94 -54.82
C VAL A 194 13.16 6.95 -55.13
N PHE A 195 13.95 6.03 -54.54
CA PHE A 195 15.39 5.93 -54.86
C PHE A 195 15.66 5.46 -56.30
N ARG A 196 14.78 4.62 -56.88
CA ARG A 196 14.94 4.13 -58.26
C ARG A 196 14.65 5.22 -59.30
N VAL A 197 13.67 6.10 -59.03
CA VAL A 197 13.33 7.23 -59.90
C VAL A 197 14.32 8.38 -59.70
N ALA A 198 14.75 8.66 -58.46
CA ALA A 198 15.79 9.66 -58.18
C ALA A 198 17.14 9.32 -58.83
N GLY A 199 17.47 8.04 -58.98
CA GLY A 199 18.66 7.59 -59.72
C GLY A 199 18.61 7.88 -61.23
N ARG A 200 17.42 8.11 -61.81
CA ARG A 200 17.25 8.49 -63.23
C ARG A 200 17.31 10.02 -63.43
N ALA A 201 17.04 10.81 -62.39
CA ALA A 201 17.15 12.27 -62.42
C ALA A 201 18.61 12.79 -62.34
N ARG A 202 19.60 11.92 -62.16
CA ARG A 202 21.03 12.32 -62.17
C ARG A 202 21.61 12.55 -63.58
N ASN A 203 20.75 12.48 -64.61
CA ASN A 203 21.01 12.96 -65.97
C ASN A 203 20.19 14.22 -66.27
N LEU A 204 20.07 15.15 -65.32
CA LEU A 204 19.58 16.48 -65.64
C LEU A 204 20.56 17.10 -66.64
N SER A 205 20.03 17.24 -67.86
CA SER A 205 20.67 17.63 -69.11
C SER A 205 21.73 18.72 -68.94
N LYS A 206 22.82 18.59 -69.72
CA LYS A 206 23.84 19.65 -69.92
C LYS A 206 23.24 21.04 -70.17
N LEU A 207 21.99 21.13 -70.65
CA LEU A 207 21.26 22.39 -70.83
C LEU A 207 21.00 23.15 -69.52
N LEU A 208 20.75 22.48 -68.40
CA LEU A 208 20.50 23.12 -67.10
C LEU A 208 21.80 23.58 -66.43
N GLN A 209 22.92 22.87 -66.69
CA GLN A 209 24.26 23.31 -66.27
C GLN A 209 24.76 24.53 -67.04
N VAL A 210 24.34 24.71 -68.30
CA VAL A 210 24.72 25.87 -69.12
C VAL A 210 23.95 27.15 -68.72
N PHE A 211 22.78 27.03 -68.11
CA PHE A 211 21.98 28.20 -67.71
C PHE A 211 22.30 28.74 -66.30
N ILE A 212 23.02 27.98 -65.47
CA ILE A 212 23.39 28.38 -64.10
C ILE A 212 24.89 28.74 -64.00
N ALA A 213 25.65 28.60 -65.09
CA ALA A 213 27.03 29.08 -65.21
C ALA A 213 27.08 30.50 -65.77
#